data_AF-A0A528MZ33-F1
#
_entry.id   AF-A0A528MZ33-F1
#
_cell.length_a   1.000
_cell.length_b   1.000
_cell.length_c   1.000
_cell.angle_alpha   90.00
_cell.angle_beta   90.00
_cell.angle_gamma   90.00
#
_symmetry.space_group_name_H-M   'P 1'
#
loop_
_entity.id
_entity.type
_entity.pdbx_description
1 polymer ?
#
loop_
_entity_poly.entity_id
_entity_poly.type
_entity_poly.pdbx_seq_one_letter_code
_entity_poly.pdbx_strand_id
1 'polypeptide(L)' 'KKMDSDEYDETLERLQIELAKAQAWLQSAGKRVMSLFEGRDAAGKGGTIFALRQYMNPRTARNVALTKPS' A
#
# COMPACT_ATOMS: atom_id res chain seq x y z
N LYS A 1 -20.07 -9.95 -3.53
CA LYS A 1 -19.52 -11.26 -3.94
C LYS A 1 -18.02 -11.21 -3.67
N LYS A 2 -17.45 -12.17 -2.92
CA LYS A 2 -16.00 -12.24 -2.72
C LYS A 2 -15.36 -12.66 -4.04
N MET A 3 -14.22 -12.07 -4.39
CA MET A 3 -13.42 -12.51 -5.54
C MET A 3 -12.91 -13.92 -5.29
N ASP A 4 -12.62 -14.66 -6.36
CA ASP A 4 -11.89 -15.91 -6.22
C ASP A 4 -10.51 -15.64 -5.59
N SER A 5 -10.02 -16.57 -4.77
CA SER A 5 -8.80 -16.32 -4.00
C SER A 5 -7.55 -16.40 -4.87
N ASP A 6 -7.54 -17.30 -5.86
CA ASP A 6 -6.41 -17.44 -6.77
C ASP A 6 -6.37 -16.24 -7.74
N GLU A 7 -7.54 -15.82 -8.23
CA GLU A 7 -7.68 -14.59 -9.04
C GLU A 7 -7.20 -13.35 -8.26
N TYR A 8 -7.50 -13.30 -6.96
CA TYR A 8 -7.05 -12.22 -6.08
C TYR A 8 -5.55 -12.17 -5.92
N ASP A 9 -4.92 -13.30 -5.60
CA ASP A 9 -3.49 -13.33 -5.36
C ASP A 9 -2.71 -13.02 -6.64
N GLU A 10 -3.14 -13.56 -7.80
CA GLU A 10 -2.52 -13.25 -9.10
C GLU A 10 -2.65 -11.76 -9.44
N THR A 11 -3.83 -11.18 -9.24
CA THR A 11 -4.06 -9.76 -9.51
C THR A 11 -3.23 -8.88 -8.59
N LEU A 12 -3.16 -9.23 -7.31
CA LEU A 12 -2.41 -8.49 -6.30
C LEU A 12 -0.91 -8.50 -6.62
N GLU A 13 -0.35 -9.65 -6.98
CA GLU A 13 1.06 -9.78 -7.35
C GLU A 13 1.40 -8.86 -8.54
N ARG A 14 0.58 -8.91 -9.61
CA ARG A 14 0.77 -8.05 -10.78
C ARG A 14 0.73 -6.57 -10.43
N LEU A 15 -0.18 -6.15 -9.56
CA LEU A 15 -0.27 -4.76 -9.10
C LEU A 15 0.92 -4.36 -8.22
N GLN A 16 1.43 -5.25 -7.39
CA GLN A 16 2.60 -4.99 -6.55
C GLN A 16 3.88 -4.81 -7.39
N ILE A 17 4.02 -5.54 -8.51
CA ILE A 17 5.10 -5.34 -9.48
C ILE A 17 5.02 -3.92 -10.07
N GLU A 18 3.83 -3.48 -10.49
CA GLU A 18 3.66 -2.12 -11.03
C GLU A 18 3.87 -1.04 -9.97
N LEU A 19 3.49 -1.30 -8.71
CA LEU A 19 3.74 -0.40 -7.59
C LEU A 19 5.24 -0.21 -7.34
N ALA A 20 6.04 -1.28 -7.44
CA ALA A 20 7.50 -1.20 -7.30
C ALA A 20 8.12 -0.36 -8.43
N LYS A 21 7.65 -0.52 -9.67
CA LYS A 21 8.07 0.32 -10.81
C LYS A 21 7.71 1.79 -10.58
N ALA A 22 6.48 2.06 -10.13
CA ALA A 22 6.03 3.41 -9.81
C ALA A 22 6.86 4.03 -8.69
N GLN A 23 7.21 3.28 -7.64
CA GLN A 23 8.09 3.74 -6.57
C GLN A 23 9.50 4.10 -7.07
N ALA A 24 10.09 3.26 -7.92
CA ALA A 24 11.39 3.54 -8.52
C ALA A 24 11.36 4.82 -9.38
N TRP A 25 10.28 5.01 -10.15
CA TRP A 25 10.08 6.23 -10.93
C TRP A 25 9.88 7.47 -10.05
N LEU A 26 9.09 7.40 -8.98
CA LEU A 26 8.91 8.51 -8.04
C LEU A 26 10.24 8.99 -7.47
N GLN A 27 11.15 8.05 -7.16
CA GLN A 27 12.49 8.37 -6.67
C GLN A 27 13.33 9.06 -7.73
N SER A 28 13.41 8.51 -8.95
CA SER A 28 14.22 9.10 -10.02
C SER A 28 13.70 10.47 -10.47
N ALA A 29 12.38 10.68 -10.43
CA ALA A 29 11.73 11.94 -10.78
C ALA A 29 11.69 12.96 -9.62
N GLY A 30 12.18 12.61 -8.42
CA GLY A 30 12.12 13.47 -7.23
C GLY A 30 10.69 13.81 -6.79
N LYS A 31 9.72 12.93 -7.09
CA LYS A 31 8.30 13.12 -6.78
C LYS A 31 7.92 12.44 -5.47
N ARG A 32 6.79 12.87 -4.91
CA ARG A 32 6.28 12.39 -3.61
C ARG A 32 4.81 12.03 -3.76
N VAL A 33 4.41 10.96 -3.07
CA VAL A 33 3.02 10.49 -3.02
C VAL A 33 2.59 10.28 -1.57
N MET A 34 1.31 10.52 -1.29
CA MET A 34 0.68 10.27 0.01
C MET A 34 -0.64 9.54 -0.21
N SER A 35 -0.89 8.50 0.58
CA SER A 35 -2.14 7.74 0.58
C SER A 35 -2.74 7.81 1.98
N LEU A 36 -3.98 8.29 2.08
CA LEU A 36 -4.74 8.37 3.33
C LEU A 36 -5.78 7.25 3.37
N PHE A 37 -5.80 6.50 4.47
CA PHE A 37 -6.71 5.37 4.68
C PHE A 37 -7.69 5.70 5.82
N GLU A 38 -8.95 5.95 5.46
CA GLU A 38 -10.03 6.24 6.40
C GLU A 38 -11.10 5.15 6.35
N GLY A 39 -11.90 5.04 7.42
CA GLY A 39 -13.02 4.10 7.48
C GLY A 39 -13.32 3.62 8.89
N ARG A 40 -14.43 2.90 9.03
CA ARG A 40 -14.86 2.32 10.32
C ARG A 40 -13.87 1.28 10.85
N ASP A 41 -13.99 0.95 12.12
CA ASP A 41 -13.28 -0.17 12.71
C ASP A 41 -13.61 -1.47 11.98
N ALA A 42 -12.63 -2.36 11.88
CA ALA A 42 -12.70 -3.61 11.10
C ALA A 42 -12.98 -3.49 9.58
N ALA A 43 -12.97 -2.28 9.00
CA ALA A 43 -13.16 -2.09 7.55
C ALA A 43 -12.01 -2.60 6.66
N GLY A 44 -10.94 -3.17 7.23
CA GLY A 44 -9.82 -3.74 6.47
C GLY A 44 -8.64 -2.80 6.19
N LYS A 45 -8.63 -1.58 6.76
CA LYS A 45 -7.57 -0.56 6.54
C LYS A 45 -6.14 -1.12 6.72
N GLY A 46 -5.91 -1.86 7.82
CA GLY A 46 -4.60 -2.43 8.12
C GLY A 46 -4.14 -3.48 7.10
N GLY A 47 -5.08 -4.32 6.62
CA GLY A 47 -4.79 -5.32 5.59
C GLY A 47 -4.43 -4.66 4.25
N THR A 48 -5.14 -3.60 3.86
CA THR A 48 -4.81 -2.83 2.64
C THR A 48 -3.43 -2.18 2.74
N ILE A 49 -3.10 -1.57 3.88
CA ILE A 49 -1.76 -0.99 4.11
C ILE A 49 -0.68 -2.08 4.03
N PHE A 50 -0.93 -3.26 4.60
CA PHE A 50 -0.01 -4.39 4.53
C PHE A 50 0.23 -4.87 3.10
N ALA A 51 -0.84 -5.10 2.33
CA ALA A 51 -0.75 -5.56 0.95
C ALA A 51 0.00 -4.56 0.04
N LEU A 52 -0.24 -3.26 0.21
CA LEU A 52 0.54 -2.22 -0.49
C LEU A 52 2.02 -2.28 -0.12
N ARG A 53 2.32 -2.50 1.17
CA ARG A 53 3.67 -2.42 1.75
C ARG A 53 4.57 -3.61 1.48
N GLN A 54 3.98 -4.76 1.20
CA GLN A 54 4.62 -6.07 1.32
C GLN A 54 5.97 -6.15 0.61
N TYR A 55 6.11 -5.48 -0.54
CA TYR A 55 7.33 -5.47 -1.35
C TYR A 55 7.98 -4.09 -1.53
N MET A 56 7.55 -3.07 -0.78
CA MET A 56 8.13 -1.72 -0.87
C MET A 56 9.38 -1.58 0.01
N ASN A 57 10.40 -0.85 -0.48
CA ASN A 57 11.58 -0.53 0.34
C ASN A 57 11.19 0.38 1.54
N PRO A 58 11.38 -0.06 2.80
CA PRO A 58 10.93 0.66 3.98
C PRO A 58 11.68 1.99 4.22
N ARG A 59 12.81 2.22 3.56
CA ARG A 59 13.56 3.49 3.67
C ARG A 59 12.91 4.62 2.88
N THR A 60 12.11 4.31 1.87
CA THR A 60 11.56 5.31 0.92
C THR A 60 10.04 5.40 0.97
N ALA A 61 9.37 4.35 1.43
CA ALA A 61 7.98 4.42 1.82
C ALA A 61 7.91 4.44 3.36
N ARG A 62 7.09 5.29 3.98
CA ARG A 62 6.85 5.29 5.46
C ARG A 62 5.37 5.25 5.84
N ASN A 63 5.02 4.43 6.84
CA ASN A 63 3.67 4.38 7.39
C ASN A 63 3.61 5.35 8.58
N VAL A 64 2.53 6.11 8.67
CA VAL A 64 2.30 7.03 9.78
C VAL A 64 1.04 6.60 10.49
N ALA A 65 1.17 6.19 11.74
CA ALA A 65 0.06 5.92 12.65
C ALA A 65 0.20 6.88 13.84
N LEU A 66 -0.66 7.90 13.88
CA LEU A 66 -0.60 8.91 14.93
C LEU A 66 -1.29 8.41 16.19
N THR A 67 -0.70 8.72 17.34
CA THR A 67 -1.36 8.55 18.64
C THR A 67 -2.36 9.68 18.88
N LYS A 68 -3.12 9.58 19.97
CA LYS A 68 -3.99 10.67 20.42
C LYS A 68 -3.20 11.99 20.46
N PRO A 69 -3.79 13.11 19.98
CA PRO A 69 -3.16 14.41 20.09
C PRO A 69 -2.79 14.74 21.54
N SER A 70 -1.63 15.39 21.71
CA SER A 70 -1.22 16.03 22.97
C SER A 70 -2.05 17.28 23.26
#